data_AF-A0AAU3VZN3-F1
#
_entry.id   AF-A0AAU3VZN3-F1
#
_cell.length_a   1.000
_cell.length_b   1.000
_cell.length_c   1.000
_cell.angle_alpha   90.00
_cell.angle_beta   90.00
_cell.angle_gamma   90.00
#
_symmetry.space_group_name_H-M   'P 1'
#
loop_
_entity.id
_entity.type
_entity.pdbx_description
1 polymer ?
#
loop_
_entity_poly.entity_id
_entity_poly.type
_entity_poly.pdbx_seq_one_letter_code
_entity_poly.pdbx_strand_id
1 'polypeptide(L)'
;MTETVTVTVEALGRPRIKPEHRAYRTVDGNVRIGSVIHGIGAEIADPQGWVWTLVEAMDGTRGPSGVVDEVLRAHPGLPGEDARQAMADLLAAGFVDDAGATVPVPERERIRYSRGVPLLRWMDLGPRTSPWDAQLRLRRARVLLIGVGGTGGYAAQSLVASGVGHLHCVDPDVVELSNLNRQPLFRESDIGRPKVEAAVATLRALNSDVTVTGERREVRGPGDLAELVGAGSEVEGGGGDLAGRVGTGRDDGGGAAAYDLLVLAADRPDAIRRWANRVCLAANLPWADAGYRGPLVTAGVYVPGRGACWECLRAGEAARRDLRLAPGQDPEVASPRMPWNPASAVTAGLSGGLLAHAALALLTGAPALDPGFRFGVNLMLPGDPVHQRTPRHLDCPACGERADGART
;
A
#
# COMPACT_ATOMS: atom_id res chain seq x y z
N MET A 1 -12.15 -6.08 -3.37
CA MET A 1 -12.59 -6.51 -2.02
C MET A 1 -11.90 -7.82 -1.71
N THR A 2 -11.01 -7.88 -0.72
CA THR A 2 -10.36 -9.13 -0.31
C THR A 2 -11.33 -9.93 0.54
N GLU A 3 -11.73 -11.11 0.07
CA GLU A 3 -12.32 -12.17 0.89
C GLU A 3 -11.49 -12.31 2.17
N THR A 4 -12.11 -12.08 3.32
CA THR A 4 -11.47 -12.36 4.61
C THR A 4 -11.55 -13.86 4.81
N VAL A 5 -10.57 -14.59 4.31
CA VAL A 5 -10.42 -16.01 4.63
C VAL A 5 -10.17 -16.10 6.14
N THR A 6 -11.11 -16.66 6.88
CA THR A 6 -10.93 -16.95 8.30
C THR A 6 -9.95 -18.10 8.42
N VAL A 7 -8.73 -17.81 8.84
CA VAL A 7 -7.71 -18.83 9.11
C VAL A 7 -7.86 -19.28 10.55
N THR A 8 -8.16 -20.56 10.76
CA THR A 8 -8.23 -21.17 12.10
C THR A 8 -6.99 -22.01 12.37
N VAL A 9 -6.74 -22.32 13.65
CA VAL A 9 -5.61 -23.16 14.07
C VAL A 9 -5.69 -24.55 13.43
N GLU A 10 -6.90 -25.10 13.32
CA GLU A 10 -7.18 -26.42 12.76
C GLU A 10 -6.88 -26.51 11.26
N ALA A 11 -6.89 -25.37 10.56
CA ALA A 11 -6.54 -25.29 9.15
C ALA A 11 -5.02 -25.29 8.91
N LEU A 12 -4.20 -25.07 9.95
CA LEU A 12 -2.75 -25.04 9.82
C LEU A 12 -2.20 -26.46 9.70
N GLY A 13 -1.39 -26.71 8.67
CA GLY A 13 -0.68 -27.98 8.51
C GLY A 13 0.45 -28.13 9.52
N ARG A 14 1.32 -27.13 9.63
CA ARG A 14 2.47 -27.11 10.54
C ARG A 14 2.63 -25.71 11.18
N PRO A 15 1.92 -25.42 12.28
CA PRO A 15 1.99 -24.14 12.97
C PRO A 15 3.43 -23.78 13.34
N ARG A 16 3.82 -22.55 13.04
CA ARG A 16 5.14 -22.04 13.34
C ARG A 16 5.09 -20.58 13.80
N ILE A 17 5.81 -20.24 14.86
CA ILE A 17 6.09 -18.83 15.16
C ILE A 17 6.91 -18.24 14.03
N LYS A 18 6.41 -17.17 13.40
CA LYS A 18 7.11 -16.48 12.32
C LYS A 18 8.55 -16.19 12.77
N PRO A 19 9.59 -16.56 11.98
CA PRO A 19 10.98 -16.31 12.36
C PRO A 19 11.26 -14.83 12.68
N GLU A 20 10.56 -13.91 12.01
CA GLU A 20 10.64 -12.47 12.22
C GLU A 20 10.11 -12.01 13.60
N HIS A 21 9.33 -12.86 14.26
CA HIS A 21 8.73 -12.61 15.57
C HIS A 21 9.26 -13.53 16.66
N ARG A 22 10.39 -14.23 16.44
CA ARG A 22 10.98 -15.17 17.39
C ARG A 22 10.89 -14.68 18.84
N ALA A 23 10.33 -15.53 19.69
CA ALA A 23 10.11 -15.20 21.08
C ALA A 23 11.38 -15.34 21.94
N TYR A 24 11.37 -14.70 23.11
CA TYR A 24 12.38 -14.86 24.15
C TYR A 24 11.75 -14.69 25.54
N ARG A 25 12.43 -15.18 26.59
CA ARG A 25 11.98 -15.01 27.98
C ARG A 25 12.52 -13.72 28.58
N THR A 26 11.68 -12.99 29.32
CA THR A 26 12.09 -11.81 30.08
C THR A 26 12.69 -12.19 31.43
N VAL A 27 13.31 -11.23 32.12
CA VAL A 27 13.84 -11.44 33.49
C VAL A 27 12.75 -11.78 34.51
N ASP A 28 11.52 -11.33 34.25
CA ASP A 28 10.34 -11.60 35.08
C ASP A 28 9.71 -12.96 34.76
N GLY A 29 10.29 -13.72 33.82
CA GLY A 29 9.83 -15.05 33.41
C GLY A 29 8.75 -15.06 32.33
N ASN A 30 8.30 -13.89 31.87
CA ASN A 30 7.29 -13.74 30.81
C ASN A 30 7.83 -14.11 29.43
N VAL A 31 6.93 -14.34 28.47
CA VAL A 31 7.26 -14.57 27.06
C VAL A 31 7.07 -13.29 26.28
N ARG A 32 8.13 -12.81 25.62
CA ARG A 32 8.06 -11.68 24.70
C ARG A 32 8.18 -12.14 23.26
N ILE A 33 7.26 -11.69 22.41
CA ILE A 33 7.13 -12.10 21.00
C ILE A 33 6.94 -10.87 20.11
N GLY A 34 7.38 -10.92 18.85
CA GLY A 34 7.16 -9.81 17.91
C GLY A 34 8.18 -8.65 17.99
N SER A 35 9.38 -8.88 18.52
CA SER A 35 10.46 -7.88 18.67
C SER A 35 10.15 -6.76 19.69
N VAL A 36 11.07 -5.78 19.80
CA VAL A 36 10.94 -4.57 20.63
C VAL A 36 10.28 -3.41 19.87
N ILE A 37 9.82 -3.66 18.64
CA ILE A 37 9.23 -2.63 17.78
C ILE A 37 7.82 -2.29 18.28
N HIS A 38 7.59 -1.01 18.52
CA HIS A 38 6.28 -0.48 18.90
C HIS A 38 5.23 -0.82 17.82
N GLY A 39 4.06 -1.29 18.26
CA GLY A 39 2.97 -1.70 17.36
C GLY A 39 3.06 -3.12 16.84
N ILE A 40 4.10 -3.89 17.19
CA ILE A 40 4.23 -5.32 16.83
C ILE A 40 4.40 -6.17 18.09
N GLY A 41 5.38 -5.84 18.94
CA GLY A 41 5.77 -6.70 20.04
C GLY A 41 4.71 -6.81 21.14
N ALA A 42 4.51 -8.03 21.64
CA ALA A 42 3.64 -8.34 22.76
C ALA A 42 4.43 -9.04 23.89
N GLU A 43 3.95 -8.88 25.11
CA GLU A 43 4.45 -9.61 26.27
C GLU A 43 3.31 -10.38 26.92
N ILE A 44 3.55 -11.66 27.16
CA ILE A 44 2.57 -12.62 27.66
C ILE A 44 3.07 -13.11 29.01
N ALA A 45 2.26 -12.90 30.04
CA ALA A 45 2.55 -13.43 31.37
C ALA A 45 2.58 -14.96 31.32
N ASP A 46 3.65 -15.55 31.85
CA ASP A 46 3.85 -17.01 31.81
C ASP A 46 4.30 -17.55 33.18
N PRO A 47 3.49 -17.38 34.24
CA PRO A 47 3.88 -17.78 35.60
C PRO A 47 4.11 -19.28 35.75
N GLN A 48 3.54 -20.09 34.85
CA GLN A 48 3.59 -21.54 34.86
C GLN A 48 4.55 -22.13 33.80
N GLY A 49 5.09 -21.30 32.89
CA GLY A 49 6.07 -21.72 31.88
C GLY A 49 5.50 -22.48 30.68
N TRP A 50 4.18 -22.67 30.61
CA TRP A 50 3.55 -23.44 29.54
C TRP A 50 3.41 -22.64 28.24
N VAL A 51 3.30 -21.31 28.30
CA VAL A 51 3.26 -20.47 27.10
C VAL A 51 4.60 -20.52 26.38
N TRP A 52 5.72 -20.50 27.12
CA TRP A 52 7.06 -20.70 26.54
C TRP A 52 7.15 -22.05 25.83
N THR A 53 6.65 -23.11 26.48
CA THR A 53 6.64 -24.45 25.90
C THR A 53 5.79 -24.50 24.62
N LEU A 54 4.63 -23.84 24.62
CA LEU A 54 3.74 -23.74 23.46
C LEU A 54 4.43 -23.05 22.27
N VAL A 55 5.05 -21.90 22.53
CA VAL A 55 5.74 -21.09 21.51
C VAL A 55 6.93 -21.86 20.90
N GLU A 56 7.70 -22.58 21.71
CA GLU A 56 8.78 -23.45 21.23
C GLU A 56 8.24 -24.68 20.48
N ALA A 57 7.09 -25.22 20.89
CA ALA A 57 6.45 -26.35 20.22
C ALA A 57 5.86 -25.99 18.84
N MET A 58 5.55 -24.72 18.59
CA MET A 58 5.19 -24.19 17.27
C MET A 58 6.46 -23.88 16.44
N ASP A 59 7.21 -24.93 16.12
CA ASP A 59 8.46 -24.88 15.35
C ASP A 59 8.28 -25.19 13.85
N GLY A 60 7.04 -25.47 13.42
CA GLY A 60 6.72 -25.88 12.05
C GLY A 60 7.06 -27.33 11.72
N THR A 61 7.32 -28.18 12.71
CA THR A 61 7.63 -29.60 12.49
C THR A 61 6.42 -30.52 12.65
N ARG A 62 5.39 -30.10 13.40
CA ARG A 62 4.21 -30.88 13.80
C ARG A 62 2.91 -30.12 13.53
N GLY A 63 1.78 -30.84 13.46
CA GLY A 63 0.44 -30.23 13.32
C GLY A 63 -0.17 -29.77 14.64
N PRO A 64 -1.34 -29.11 14.63
CA PRO A 64 -1.92 -28.47 15.82
C PRO A 64 -2.12 -29.39 17.02
N SER A 65 -2.70 -30.58 16.81
CA SER A 65 -2.88 -31.54 17.91
C SER A 65 -1.55 -31.99 18.52
N GLY A 66 -0.52 -32.18 17.68
CA GLY A 66 0.82 -32.54 18.17
C GLY A 66 1.51 -31.43 18.96
N VAL A 67 1.21 -30.16 18.67
CA VAL A 67 1.65 -29.02 19.50
C VAL A 67 0.98 -29.10 20.88
N VAL A 68 -0.33 -29.31 20.93
CA VAL A 68 -1.08 -29.43 22.20
C VAL A 68 -0.57 -30.62 23.02
N ASP A 69 -0.36 -31.78 22.40
CA ASP A 69 0.16 -32.97 23.07
C ASP A 69 1.56 -32.75 23.68
N GLU A 70 2.42 -31.95 23.03
CA GLU A 70 3.73 -31.57 23.55
C GLU A 70 3.61 -30.72 24.82
N VAL A 71 2.74 -29.70 24.78
CA VAL A 71 2.50 -28.81 25.91
C VAL A 71 1.92 -29.58 27.09
N LEU A 72 0.91 -30.43 26.87
CA LEU A 72 0.28 -31.22 27.92
C LEU A 72 1.23 -32.26 28.54
N ARG A 73 2.19 -32.78 27.76
CA ARG A 73 3.21 -33.70 28.30
C ARG A 73 4.17 -32.98 29.26
N ALA A 74 4.56 -31.75 28.94
CA ALA A 74 5.41 -30.93 29.79
C ALA A 74 4.63 -30.30 30.97
N HIS A 75 3.32 -30.07 30.80
CA HIS A 75 2.44 -29.40 31.76
C HIS A 75 1.13 -30.18 31.95
N PRO A 76 1.13 -31.33 32.68
CA PRO A 76 -0.03 -32.23 32.76
C PRO A 76 -1.27 -31.64 33.45
N GLY A 77 -1.11 -30.54 34.20
CA GLY A 77 -2.21 -29.85 34.88
C GLY A 77 -2.92 -28.80 34.03
N LEU A 78 -2.46 -28.54 32.81
CA LEU A 78 -3.08 -27.56 31.90
C LEU A 78 -4.28 -28.18 31.18
N PRO A 79 -5.44 -27.51 31.12
CA PRO A 79 -6.52 -27.88 30.21
C PRO A 79 -6.07 -27.80 28.74
N GLY A 80 -6.30 -28.85 27.95
CA GLY A 80 -5.90 -28.85 26.53
C GLY A 80 -6.60 -27.78 25.67
N GLU A 81 -7.75 -27.29 26.12
CA GLU A 81 -8.45 -26.16 25.49
C GLU A 81 -7.69 -24.84 25.64
N ASP A 82 -6.99 -24.63 26.75
CA ASP A 82 -6.20 -23.42 27.00
C ASP A 82 -5.01 -23.34 26.02
N ALA A 83 -4.33 -24.47 25.79
CA ALA A 83 -3.24 -24.53 24.82
C ALA A 83 -3.75 -24.23 23.40
N ARG A 84 -4.91 -24.77 23.01
CA ARG A 84 -5.51 -24.52 21.70
C ARG A 84 -5.98 -23.08 21.55
N GLN A 85 -6.59 -22.50 22.58
CA GLN A 85 -7.02 -21.10 22.56
C GLN A 85 -5.81 -20.16 22.47
N ALA A 86 -4.73 -20.43 23.21
CA ALA A 86 -3.50 -19.64 23.10
C ALA A 86 -2.86 -19.71 21.70
N MET A 87 -2.93 -20.86 21.01
CA MET A 87 -2.53 -20.92 19.60
C MET A 87 -3.40 -20.03 18.72
N ALA A 88 -4.72 -20.01 18.96
CA ALA A 88 -5.65 -19.18 18.20
C ALA A 88 -5.41 -17.70 18.45
N ASP A 89 -5.10 -17.30 19.68
CA ASP A 89 -4.77 -15.92 20.04
C ASP A 89 -3.46 -15.48 19.39
N LEU A 90 -2.43 -16.34 19.39
CA LEU A 90 -1.15 -16.06 18.72
C LEU A 90 -1.29 -15.96 17.20
N LEU A 91 -2.15 -16.80 16.60
CA LEU A 91 -2.49 -16.72 15.18
C LEU A 91 -3.26 -15.43 14.87
N ALA A 92 -4.27 -15.08 15.67
CA ALA A 92 -5.08 -13.87 15.51
C ALA A 92 -4.25 -12.60 15.69
N ALA A 93 -3.25 -12.62 16.56
CA ALA A 93 -2.27 -11.55 16.74
C ALA A 93 -1.22 -11.48 15.61
N GLY A 94 -1.23 -12.45 14.68
CA GLY A 94 -0.36 -12.46 13.50
C GLY A 94 1.04 -12.98 13.76
N PHE A 95 1.29 -13.66 14.88
CA PHE A 95 2.62 -14.20 15.20
C PHE A 95 2.92 -15.57 14.58
N VAL A 96 1.88 -16.27 14.10
CA VAL A 96 1.97 -17.63 13.58
C VAL A 96 1.86 -17.64 12.06
N ASP A 97 2.67 -18.46 11.40
CA ASP A 97 2.48 -18.88 10.01
C ASP A 97 2.37 -20.41 9.91
N ASP A 98 2.01 -20.90 8.71
CA ASP A 98 2.01 -22.32 8.41
C ASP A 98 3.27 -22.68 7.60
N ALA A 99 4.18 -23.44 8.22
CA ALA A 99 5.39 -23.93 7.57
C ALA A 99 5.11 -25.02 6.53
N GLY A 100 3.93 -25.65 6.59
CA GLY A 100 3.45 -26.64 5.63
C GLY A 100 2.66 -26.05 4.47
N ALA A 101 2.36 -24.74 4.49
CA ALA A 101 1.59 -24.11 3.42
C ALA A 101 2.30 -24.24 2.07
N THR A 102 1.52 -24.55 1.04
CA THR A 102 2.05 -24.58 -0.33
C THR A 102 2.42 -23.15 -0.75
N VAL A 103 3.58 -23.02 -1.39
CA VAL A 103 4.10 -21.75 -1.89
C VAL A 103 4.07 -21.77 -3.42
N PRO A 104 3.00 -21.26 -4.07
CA PRO A 104 2.81 -21.37 -5.52
C PRO A 104 3.57 -20.27 -6.29
N VAL A 105 4.85 -20.05 -5.96
CA VAL A 105 5.74 -19.13 -6.70
C VAL A 105 6.96 -19.88 -7.27
N PRO A 106 7.40 -19.54 -8.50
CA PRO A 106 8.61 -20.10 -9.10
C PRO A 106 9.87 -19.79 -8.27
N GLU A 107 10.90 -20.62 -8.39
CA GLU A 107 12.16 -20.44 -7.66
C GLU A 107 12.79 -19.06 -7.86
N ARG A 108 12.74 -18.55 -9.09
CA ARG A 108 13.23 -17.22 -9.43
C ARG A 108 12.58 -16.11 -8.60
N GLU A 109 11.27 -16.17 -8.39
CA GLU A 109 10.55 -15.22 -7.53
C GLU A 109 10.93 -15.42 -6.06
N ARG A 110 11.12 -16.67 -5.62
CA ARG A 110 11.57 -16.97 -4.25
C ARG A 110 12.91 -16.32 -3.92
N ILE A 111 13.86 -16.41 -4.85
CA ILE A 111 15.18 -15.78 -4.73
C ILE A 111 15.04 -14.25 -4.75
N ARG A 112 14.34 -13.71 -5.76
CA ARG A 112 14.17 -12.26 -5.96
C ARG A 112 13.57 -11.57 -4.73
N TYR A 113 12.53 -12.16 -4.15
CA TYR A 113 11.79 -11.56 -3.02
C TYR A 113 12.21 -12.10 -1.65
N SER A 114 13.32 -12.83 -1.56
CA SER A 114 13.85 -13.42 -0.32
C SER A 114 14.12 -12.44 0.83
N ARG A 115 14.17 -11.13 0.54
CA ARG A 115 14.26 -10.05 1.54
C ARG A 115 12.97 -9.26 1.71
N GLY A 116 12.18 -9.13 0.66
CA GLY A 116 10.90 -8.40 0.69
C GLY A 116 9.80 -9.17 1.43
N VAL A 117 9.70 -10.48 1.20
CA VAL A 117 8.67 -11.32 1.85
C VAL A 117 8.82 -11.35 3.37
N PRO A 118 10.02 -11.56 3.96
CA PRO A 118 10.20 -11.44 5.40
C PRO A 118 9.76 -10.07 5.95
N LEU A 119 10.07 -8.97 5.27
CA LEU A 119 9.63 -7.64 5.71
C LEU A 119 8.11 -7.51 5.72
N LEU A 120 7.43 -7.98 4.66
CA LEU A 120 5.96 -7.99 4.61
C LEU A 120 5.40 -8.86 5.73
N ARG A 121 5.91 -10.08 5.93
CA ARG A 121 5.49 -11.00 6.99
C ARG A 121 5.63 -10.39 8.40
N TRP A 122 6.69 -9.60 8.61
CA TRP A 122 6.96 -8.92 9.86
C TRP A 122 5.95 -7.79 10.14
N MET A 123 5.51 -7.06 9.10
CA MET A 123 4.51 -6.00 9.22
C MET A 123 3.07 -6.51 9.19
N ASP A 124 2.86 -7.77 8.79
CA ASP A 124 1.56 -8.37 8.56
C ASP A 124 1.05 -9.08 9.80
N LEU A 125 0.29 -8.35 10.62
CA LEU A 125 -0.34 -8.89 11.83
C LEU A 125 -1.69 -9.56 11.55
N GLY A 126 -2.10 -9.66 10.27
CA GLY A 126 -3.29 -10.41 9.88
C GLY A 126 -2.99 -11.91 9.74
N PRO A 127 -3.93 -12.80 10.14
CA PRO A 127 -3.84 -14.22 9.81
C PRO A 127 -3.77 -14.44 8.30
N ARG A 128 -2.89 -15.35 7.86
CA ARG A 128 -2.66 -15.69 6.45
C ARG A 128 -2.71 -17.20 6.23
N THR A 129 -3.13 -17.60 5.03
CA THR A 129 -3.15 -19.00 4.60
C THR A 129 -1.79 -19.48 4.11
N SER A 130 -0.96 -18.55 3.64
CA SER A 130 0.40 -18.81 3.21
C SER A 130 1.32 -17.68 3.65
N PRO A 131 2.58 -17.97 4.01
CA PRO A 131 3.54 -16.92 4.28
C PRO A 131 3.92 -16.06 3.07
N TRP A 132 3.45 -16.43 1.88
CA TRP A 132 3.63 -15.70 0.62
C TRP A 132 2.39 -14.91 0.20
N ASP A 133 1.31 -14.91 0.98
CA ASP A 133 0.03 -14.31 0.59
C ASP A 133 0.14 -12.85 0.18
N ALA A 134 0.90 -12.03 0.92
CA ALA A 134 1.12 -10.63 0.56
C ALA A 134 1.82 -10.50 -0.80
N GLN A 135 2.84 -11.31 -1.09
CA GLN A 135 3.54 -11.32 -2.37
C GLN A 135 2.64 -11.82 -3.52
N LEU A 136 1.79 -12.81 -3.26
CA LEU A 136 0.81 -13.30 -4.23
C LEU A 136 -0.25 -12.24 -4.57
N ARG A 137 -0.65 -11.41 -3.60
CA ARG A 137 -1.51 -10.25 -3.83
C ARG A 137 -0.82 -9.23 -4.73
N LEU A 138 0.45 -8.90 -4.47
CA LEU A 138 1.24 -8.02 -5.34
C LEU A 138 1.33 -8.59 -6.76
N ARG A 139 1.67 -9.87 -6.91
CA ARG A 139 1.79 -10.54 -8.21
C ARG A 139 0.51 -10.48 -9.05
N ARG A 140 -0.67 -10.43 -8.43
CA ARG A 140 -1.97 -10.32 -9.12
C ARG A 140 -2.40 -8.87 -9.35
N ALA A 141 -1.82 -7.92 -8.61
CA ALA A 141 -2.25 -6.54 -8.60
C ALA A 141 -2.01 -5.82 -9.92
N ARG A 142 -2.96 -4.96 -10.28
CA ARG A 142 -2.91 -4.05 -11.43
C ARG A 142 -2.93 -2.60 -10.93
N VAL A 143 -1.88 -1.85 -11.25
CA VAL A 143 -1.71 -0.47 -10.79
C VAL A 143 -1.72 0.49 -11.98
N LEU A 144 -2.53 1.54 -11.87
CA LEU A 144 -2.49 2.70 -12.76
C LEU A 144 -1.65 3.81 -12.11
N LEU A 145 -0.57 4.22 -12.77
CA LEU A 145 0.31 5.31 -12.33
C LEU A 145 0.13 6.53 -13.23
N ILE A 146 -0.34 7.63 -12.64
CA ILE A 146 -0.46 8.92 -13.33
C ILE A 146 0.74 9.80 -12.96
N GLY A 147 1.64 10.02 -13.94
CA GLY A 147 2.88 10.77 -13.83
C GLY A 147 4.10 9.89 -13.51
N VAL A 148 5.14 9.95 -14.35
CA VAL A 148 6.43 9.24 -14.15
C VAL A 148 7.59 10.21 -13.89
N GLY A 149 7.29 11.39 -13.35
CA GLY A 149 8.28 12.39 -12.92
C GLY A 149 9.08 11.94 -11.69
N GLY A 150 9.52 12.88 -10.84
CA GLY A 150 10.39 12.55 -9.68
C GLY A 150 9.75 11.52 -8.74
N THR A 151 8.65 11.90 -8.09
CA THR A 151 7.88 11.02 -7.19
C THR A 151 7.41 9.75 -7.90
N GLY A 152 6.82 9.88 -9.09
CA GLY A 152 6.26 8.77 -9.85
C GLY A 152 7.32 7.76 -10.30
N GLY A 153 8.49 8.23 -10.72
CA GLY A 153 9.59 7.37 -11.15
C GLY A 153 10.15 6.51 -10.02
N TYR A 154 10.36 7.10 -8.83
CA TYR A 154 10.75 6.33 -7.63
C TYR A 154 9.66 5.34 -7.21
N ALA A 155 8.38 5.76 -7.22
CA ALA A 155 7.27 4.88 -6.88
C ALA A 155 7.17 3.70 -7.85
N ALA A 156 7.26 3.95 -9.16
CA ALA A 156 7.25 2.93 -10.20
C ALA A 156 8.39 1.92 -10.02
N GLN A 157 9.60 2.42 -9.79
CA GLN A 157 10.77 1.57 -9.54
C GLN A 157 10.54 0.65 -8.34
N SER A 158 10.05 1.19 -7.22
CA SER A 158 9.75 0.41 -6.02
C SER A 158 8.64 -0.62 -6.26
N LEU A 159 7.53 -0.25 -6.91
CA LEU A 159 6.43 -1.17 -7.19
C LEU A 159 6.86 -2.34 -8.08
N VAL A 160 7.61 -2.06 -9.15
CA VAL A 160 8.15 -3.08 -10.07
C VAL A 160 9.18 -3.96 -9.37
N ALA A 161 10.05 -3.38 -8.54
CA ALA A 161 11.01 -4.13 -7.73
C ALA A 161 10.33 -5.01 -6.67
N SER A 162 9.18 -4.59 -6.15
CA SER A 162 8.35 -5.35 -5.20
C SER A 162 7.49 -6.42 -5.86
N GLY A 163 7.40 -6.45 -7.19
CA GLY A 163 6.68 -7.50 -7.91
C GLY A 163 5.17 -7.30 -8.04
N VAL A 164 4.71 -6.05 -8.21
CA VAL A 164 3.33 -5.84 -8.70
C VAL A 164 3.14 -6.55 -10.04
N GLY A 165 2.00 -7.19 -10.27
CA GLY A 165 1.77 -7.96 -11.50
C GLY A 165 1.76 -7.09 -12.76
N HIS A 166 1.04 -5.97 -12.68
CA HIS A 166 0.90 -5.03 -13.78
C HIS A 166 1.05 -3.58 -13.32
N LEU A 167 1.84 -2.82 -14.07
CA LEU A 167 1.96 -1.37 -13.91
C LEU A 167 1.69 -0.69 -15.26
N HIS A 168 0.68 0.17 -15.30
CA HIS A 168 0.39 1.02 -16.45
C HIS A 168 0.75 2.47 -16.14
N CYS A 169 1.71 3.02 -16.89
CA CYS A 169 2.23 4.37 -16.69
C CYS A 169 1.60 5.36 -17.68
N VAL A 170 1.13 6.51 -17.19
CA VAL A 170 0.57 7.58 -18.02
C VAL A 170 1.34 8.88 -17.79
N ASP A 171 1.95 9.41 -18.85
CA ASP A 171 2.67 10.69 -18.79
C ASP A 171 2.77 11.34 -20.19
N PRO A 172 2.46 12.64 -20.33
CA PRO A 172 2.47 13.31 -21.64
C PRO A 172 3.85 13.83 -22.07
N ASP A 173 4.79 13.98 -21.13
CA ASP A 173 5.99 14.78 -21.31
C ASP A 173 7.11 14.02 -22.06
N VAL A 174 8.14 14.77 -22.43
CA VAL A 174 9.43 14.26 -22.91
C VAL A 174 10.51 14.45 -21.85
N VAL A 175 11.58 13.67 -21.94
CA VAL A 175 12.73 13.78 -21.03
C VAL A 175 13.53 15.04 -21.37
N GLU A 176 13.79 15.86 -20.35
CA GLU A 176 14.64 17.05 -20.44
C GLU A 176 15.87 16.92 -19.54
N LEU A 177 16.96 17.64 -19.86
CA LEU A 177 18.17 17.69 -19.01
C LEU A 177 17.83 18.08 -17.56
N SER A 178 16.90 19.02 -17.38
CA SER A 178 16.41 19.48 -16.07
C SER A 178 15.78 18.37 -15.21
N ASN A 179 15.40 17.25 -15.83
CA ASN A 179 14.76 16.12 -15.16
C ASN A 179 15.78 15.20 -14.47
N LEU A 180 16.99 15.11 -15.02
CA LEU A 180 17.99 14.11 -14.61
C LEU A 180 18.53 14.33 -13.18
N ASN A 181 18.28 15.51 -12.60
CA ASN A 181 18.65 15.80 -11.22
C ASN A 181 17.77 15.11 -10.15
N ARG A 182 16.62 14.54 -10.53
CA ARG A 182 15.63 13.99 -9.57
C ARG A 182 14.70 12.90 -10.11
N GLN A 183 14.74 12.60 -11.40
CA GLN A 183 13.85 11.61 -12.03
C GLN A 183 14.66 10.34 -12.34
N PRO A 184 14.56 9.28 -11.51
CA PRO A 184 15.55 8.19 -11.47
C PRO A 184 15.52 7.26 -12.71
N LEU A 185 14.44 7.31 -13.48
CA LEU A 185 14.19 6.39 -14.59
C LEU A 185 14.89 6.80 -15.90
N PHE A 186 15.47 8.01 -15.97
CA PHE A 186 16.00 8.59 -17.21
C PHE A 186 17.52 8.74 -17.17
N ARG A 187 18.15 8.71 -18.35
CA ARG A 187 19.58 8.95 -18.59
C ARG A 187 19.76 10.08 -19.61
N GLU A 188 20.99 10.56 -19.76
CA GLU A 188 21.32 11.60 -20.77
C GLU A 188 20.97 11.14 -22.19
N SER A 189 21.12 9.84 -22.47
CA SER A 189 20.72 9.23 -23.75
C SER A 189 19.22 9.27 -24.02
N ASP A 190 18.40 9.58 -23.01
CA ASP A 190 16.95 9.63 -23.15
C ASP A 190 16.40 11.02 -23.46
N ILE A 191 17.23 12.06 -23.43
CA ILE A 191 16.79 13.44 -23.66
C ILE A 191 16.05 13.55 -25.01
N GLY A 192 14.86 14.14 -24.99
CA GLY A 192 13.95 14.29 -26.14
C GLY A 192 13.01 13.11 -26.38
N ARG A 193 13.22 11.95 -25.73
CA ARG A 193 12.29 10.81 -25.83
C ARG A 193 11.06 11.04 -24.97
N PRO A 194 9.89 10.48 -25.32
CA PRO A 194 8.73 10.45 -24.43
C PRO A 194 9.08 9.81 -23.09
N LYS A 195 8.74 10.47 -21.97
CA LYS A 195 9.05 9.97 -20.62
C LYS A 195 8.47 8.59 -20.38
N VAL A 196 7.24 8.36 -20.83
CA VAL A 196 6.56 7.07 -20.64
C VAL A 196 7.30 5.93 -21.34
N GLU A 197 7.84 6.14 -22.53
CA GLU A 197 8.58 5.12 -23.26
C GLU A 197 9.92 4.79 -22.59
N ALA A 198 10.68 5.82 -22.20
CA ALA A 198 11.95 5.66 -21.49
C ALA A 198 11.72 4.97 -20.13
N ALA A 199 10.69 5.37 -19.40
CA ALA A 199 10.32 4.76 -18.12
C ALA A 199 9.95 3.28 -18.28
N VAL A 200 9.09 2.93 -19.24
CA VAL A 200 8.68 1.55 -19.50
C VAL A 200 9.90 0.68 -19.84
N ALA A 201 10.82 1.18 -20.67
CA ALA A 201 12.05 0.46 -21.01
C ALA A 201 12.90 0.17 -19.76
N THR A 202 13.16 1.18 -18.93
CA THR A 202 13.92 1.05 -17.68
C THR A 202 13.26 0.07 -16.71
N LEU A 203 11.94 0.14 -16.53
CA LEU A 203 11.20 -0.69 -15.59
C LEU A 203 11.13 -2.16 -16.04
N ARG A 204 10.95 -2.43 -17.34
CA ARG A 204 11.00 -3.80 -17.88
C ARG A 204 12.39 -4.43 -17.70
N ALA A 205 13.45 -3.63 -17.83
CA ALA A 205 14.82 -4.09 -17.58
C ALA A 205 15.06 -4.41 -16.08
N LEU A 206 14.41 -3.68 -15.18
CA LEU A 206 14.50 -3.92 -13.72
C LEU A 206 13.86 -5.25 -13.29
N ASN A 207 12.67 -5.55 -13.79
CA ASN A 207 11.97 -6.78 -13.46
C ASN A 207 11.11 -7.28 -14.62
N SER A 208 11.62 -8.27 -15.35
CA SER A 208 10.91 -8.88 -16.48
C SER A 208 9.72 -9.75 -16.09
N ASP A 209 9.52 -10.01 -14.80
CA ASP A 209 8.38 -10.80 -14.30
C ASP A 209 7.13 -9.92 -14.14
N VAL A 210 7.28 -8.58 -14.25
CA VAL A 210 6.22 -7.58 -14.16
C VAL A 210 5.79 -7.11 -15.54
N THR A 211 4.47 -7.07 -15.78
CA THR A 211 3.93 -6.49 -17.01
C THR A 211 3.87 -4.96 -16.88
N VAL A 212 4.87 -4.29 -17.45
CA VAL A 212 4.89 -2.82 -17.51
C VAL A 212 4.40 -2.35 -18.87
N THR A 213 3.44 -1.44 -18.90
CA THR A 213 2.91 -0.79 -20.10
C THR A 213 2.82 0.72 -19.86
N GLY A 214 2.61 1.49 -20.91
CA GLY A 214 2.33 2.91 -20.73
C GLY A 214 1.74 3.57 -21.95
N GLU A 215 1.11 4.72 -21.72
CA GLU A 215 0.51 5.54 -22.76
C GLU A 215 0.92 7.01 -22.57
N ARG A 216 1.15 7.70 -23.69
CA ARG A 216 1.46 9.13 -23.70
C ARG A 216 0.17 9.93 -23.74
N ARG A 217 -0.36 10.29 -22.57
CA ARG A 217 -1.61 11.05 -22.46
C ARG A 217 -1.52 12.15 -21.41
N GLU A 218 -2.10 13.30 -21.76
CA GLU A 218 -2.34 14.40 -20.83
C GLU A 218 -3.75 14.25 -20.25
N VAL A 219 -3.87 14.38 -18.93
CA VAL A 219 -5.16 14.41 -18.22
C VAL A 219 -5.66 15.85 -18.20
N ARG A 220 -6.67 16.15 -19.02
CA ARG A 220 -7.24 17.50 -19.17
C ARG A 220 -8.52 17.71 -18.37
N GLY A 221 -9.14 16.62 -17.93
CA GLY A 221 -10.32 16.67 -17.08
C GLY A 221 -10.59 15.38 -16.32
N PRO A 222 -11.64 15.35 -15.49
CA PRO A 222 -12.06 14.14 -14.78
C PRO A 222 -12.54 13.03 -15.74
N GLY A 223 -13.03 13.38 -16.94
CA GLY A 223 -13.41 12.40 -17.97
C GLY A 223 -12.23 11.56 -18.44
N ASP A 224 -11.07 12.18 -18.69
CA ASP A 224 -9.85 11.45 -19.06
C ASP A 224 -9.42 10.45 -17.97
N LEU A 225 -9.49 10.86 -16.70
CA LEU A 225 -9.20 9.96 -15.59
C LEU A 225 -10.23 8.82 -15.49
N ALA A 226 -11.52 9.12 -15.71
CA ALA A 226 -12.57 8.12 -15.71
C ALA A 226 -12.35 7.05 -16.79
N GLU A 227 -11.98 7.46 -18.00
CA GLU A 227 -11.59 6.55 -19.08
C GLU A 227 -10.36 5.71 -18.71
N LEU A 228 -9.32 6.35 -18.15
CA LEU A 228 -8.09 5.67 -17.74
C LEU A 228 -8.32 4.62 -16.66
N VAL A 229 -9.19 4.87 -15.67
CA VAL A 229 -9.52 3.88 -14.64
C VAL A 229 -10.48 2.79 -15.15
N GLY A 230 -11.06 2.96 -16.34
CA GLY A 230 -12.07 2.06 -16.91
C GLY A 230 -13.48 2.29 -16.38
N ALA A 231 -13.79 3.46 -15.82
CA ALA A 231 -15.09 3.81 -15.23
C ALA A 231 -16.12 4.32 -16.25
N GLY A 232 -16.01 3.94 -17.53
CA GLY A 232 -16.89 4.44 -18.59
C GLY A 232 -17.06 3.50 -19.77
N SER A 233 -18.19 2.80 -19.81
CA SER A 233 -18.89 2.43 -21.04
C SER A 233 -20.40 2.60 -20.86
N GLU A 234 -20.84 3.85 -20.70
CA GLU A 234 -22.11 4.34 -21.24
C GLU A 234 -21.89 5.78 -21.72
N VAL A 235 -21.24 5.93 -22.87
CA VAL A 235 -21.30 7.16 -23.68
C VAL A 235 -21.40 6.73 -25.13
N GLU A 236 -22.55 7.05 -25.74
CA GLU A 236 -22.87 6.81 -27.14
C GLU A 236 -21.91 7.55 -28.09
N GLY A 237 -21.52 6.87 -29.17
CA GLY A 237 -21.28 7.45 -30.49
C GLY A 237 -20.02 8.30 -30.72
N GLY A 238 -19.10 7.77 -31.53
CA GLY A 238 -18.13 8.60 -32.27
C GLY A 238 -16.83 7.88 -32.61
N GLY A 239 -16.75 7.32 -33.83
CA GLY A 239 -15.60 6.55 -34.30
C GLY A 239 -14.31 7.37 -34.45
N GLY A 240 -13.19 6.73 -34.11
CA GLY A 240 -11.83 7.22 -34.34
C GLY A 240 -10.81 6.13 -34.01
N ASP A 241 -9.97 5.80 -34.99
CA ASP A 241 -9.04 4.66 -35.11
C ASP A 241 -8.30 4.22 -33.83
N LEU A 242 -8.42 2.92 -33.53
CA LEU A 242 -7.76 2.20 -32.44
C LEU A 242 -6.72 1.23 -33.02
N ALA A 243 -5.44 1.59 -32.96
CA ALA A 243 -4.34 0.65 -33.15
C ALA A 243 -3.49 0.58 -31.87
N GLY A 244 -3.56 -0.55 -31.16
CA GLY A 244 -2.58 -0.89 -30.09
C GLY A 244 -3.11 -1.50 -28.79
N ARG A 245 -4.41 -1.79 -28.63
CA ARG A 245 -4.90 -2.51 -27.44
C ARG A 245 -4.62 -4.01 -27.57
N VAL A 246 -3.54 -4.48 -26.94
CA VAL A 246 -3.40 -5.91 -26.60
C VAL A 246 -4.29 -6.17 -25.39
N GLY A 247 -5.47 -6.75 -25.65
CA GLY A 247 -6.44 -7.08 -24.62
C GLY A 247 -6.01 -8.27 -23.76
N THR A 248 -6.15 -8.14 -22.45
CA THR A 248 -6.24 -9.26 -21.51
C THR A 248 -7.63 -9.22 -20.90
N GLY A 249 -8.58 -9.91 -21.52
CA GLY A 249 -9.97 -9.98 -21.09
C GLY A 249 -10.12 -10.69 -19.75
N ARG A 250 -11.00 -10.16 -18.91
CA ARG A 250 -11.60 -10.85 -17.77
C ARG A 250 -13.10 -10.77 -18.03
N ASP A 251 -13.69 -11.91 -18.38
CA ASP A 251 -15.15 -12.05 -18.50
C ASP A 251 -15.71 -12.37 -17.12
N ASP A 252 -15.93 -11.32 -16.33
CA ASP A 252 -16.73 -11.36 -15.11
C ASP A 252 -17.71 -10.18 -15.16
N GLY A 253 -18.96 -10.48 -15.54
CA GLY A 253 -20.05 -9.52 -15.65
C GLY A 253 -20.27 -8.75 -14.34
N GLY A 254 -19.97 -7.46 -14.37
CA GLY A 254 -20.12 -6.49 -13.29
C GLY A 254 -19.01 -5.45 -13.41
N GLY A 255 -19.36 -4.16 -13.57
CA GLY A 255 -18.42 -3.06 -13.86
C GLY A 255 -17.37 -2.78 -12.79
N ALA A 256 -16.44 -3.72 -12.58
CA ALA A 256 -15.29 -3.59 -11.70
C ALA A 256 -14.24 -2.68 -12.36
N ALA A 257 -13.59 -1.84 -11.55
CA ALA A 257 -12.48 -1.02 -12.02
C ALA A 257 -11.38 -1.89 -12.66
N ALA A 258 -10.78 -1.42 -13.75
CA ALA A 258 -9.76 -2.18 -14.50
C ALA A 258 -8.43 -2.36 -13.73
N TYR A 259 -8.31 -1.71 -12.57
CA TYR A 259 -7.13 -1.65 -11.71
C TYR A 259 -7.54 -1.87 -10.25
N ASP A 260 -6.61 -2.40 -9.46
CA ASP A 260 -6.78 -2.57 -8.00
C ASP A 260 -6.42 -1.29 -7.24
N LEU A 261 -5.61 -0.42 -7.85
CA LEU A 261 -5.10 0.81 -7.24
C LEU A 261 -4.77 1.88 -8.27
N LEU A 262 -5.16 3.13 -7.99
CA LEU A 262 -4.60 4.31 -8.65
C LEU A 262 -3.49 4.94 -7.80
N VAL A 263 -2.35 5.21 -8.43
CA VAL A 263 -1.22 5.93 -7.83
C VAL A 263 -1.08 7.27 -8.57
N LEU A 264 -1.35 8.37 -7.87
CA LEU A 264 -1.27 9.72 -8.44
C LEU A 264 0.03 10.40 -8.04
N ALA A 265 0.92 10.61 -9.01
CA ALA A 265 2.18 11.33 -8.85
C ALA A 265 2.29 12.59 -9.74
N ALA A 266 1.22 12.94 -10.46
CA ALA A 266 1.10 14.18 -11.21
C ALA A 266 0.63 15.33 -10.31
N ASP A 267 1.20 16.52 -10.52
CA ASP A 267 0.89 17.73 -9.78
C ASP A 267 0.13 18.79 -10.60
N ARG A 268 0.04 18.61 -11.93
CA ARG A 268 -0.73 19.47 -12.83
C ARG A 268 -1.80 18.68 -13.61
N PRO A 269 -2.94 19.34 -13.93
CA PRO A 269 -3.34 20.67 -13.44
C PRO A 269 -3.66 20.67 -11.93
N ASP A 270 -3.71 21.83 -11.27
CA ASP A 270 -3.95 21.95 -9.82
C ASP A 270 -5.17 21.14 -9.31
N ALA A 271 -6.18 20.98 -10.17
CA ALA A 271 -7.40 20.26 -9.87
C ALA A 271 -7.27 18.71 -9.91
N ILE A 272 -6.14 18.16 -10.39
CA ILE A 272 -6.01 16.72 -10.69
C ILE A 272 -6.27 15.81 -9.48
N ARG A 273 -5.86 16.23 -8.28
CA ARG A 273 -6.15 15.49 -7.04
C ARG A 273 -7.64 15.46 -6.69
N ARG A 274 -8.35 16.56 -6.94
CA ARG A 274 -9.81 16.63 -6.76
C ARG A 274 -10.51 15.74 -7.79
N TRP A 275 -10.04 15.73 -9.04
CA TRP A 275 -10.58 14.83 -10.07
C TRP A 275 -10.35 13.37 -9.70
N ALA A 276 -9.12 12.99 -9.33
CA ALA A 276 -8.80 11.64 -8.89
C ALA A 276 -9.68 11.21 -7.71
N ASN A 277 -9.86 12.07 -6.70
CA ASN A 277 -10.76 11.80 -5.58
C ASN A 277 -12.17 11.42 -6.04
N ARG A 278 -12.79 12.23 -6.90
CA ARG A 278 -14.17 12.03 -7.35
C ARG A 278 -14.31 10.81 -8.29
N VAL A 279 -13.37 10.62 -9.20
CA VAL A 279 -13.34 9.47 -10.11
C VAL A 279 -13.14 8.17 -9.32
N CYS A 280 -12.20 8.15 -8.37
CA CYS A 280 -11.96 6.97 -7.55
C CYS A 280 -13.14 6.67 -6.62
N LEU A 281 -13.80 7.68 -6.06
CA LEU A 281 -15.06 7.50 -5.34
C LEU A 281 -16.12 6.86 -6.26
N ALA A 282 -16.31 7.38 -7.47
CA ALA A 282 -17.26 6.84 -8.45
C ALA A 282 -16.96 5.38 -8.83
N ALA A 283 -15.70 5.05 -9.08
CA ALA A 283 -15.25 3.72 -9.48
C ALA A 283 -15.05 2.73 -8.32
N ASN A 284 -15.27 3.15 -7.07
CA ASN A 284 -14.91 2.39 -5.86
C ASN A 284 -13.43 1.90 -5.86
N LEU A 285 -12.53 2.74 -6.38
CA LEU A 285 -11.12 2.43 -6.56
C LEU A 285 -10.28 3.01 -5.41
N PRO A 286 -9.54 2.19 -4.64
CA PRO A 286 -8.52 2.69 -3.73
C PRO A 286 -7.47 3.52 -4.46
N TRP A 287 -6.94 4.54 -3.81
CA TRP A 287 -5.87 5.35 -4.40
C TRP A 287 -4.96 5.99 -3.36
N ALA A 288 -3.76 6.34 -3.81
CA ALA A 288 -2.78 7.08 -3.03
C ALA A 288 -2.20 8.22 -3.86
N ASP A 289 -1.86 9.33 -3.20
CA ASP A 289 -1.09 10.43 -3.77
C ASP A 289 0.15 10.71 -2.93
N ALA A 290 1.14 11.34 -3.52
CA ALA A 290 2.23 11.92 -2.76
C ALA A 290 2.74 13.20 -3.41
N GLY A 291 3.55 13.93 -2.65
CA GLY A 291 4.25 15.09 -3.15
C GLY A 291 5.05 15.76 -2.04
N TYR A 292 5.58 16.92 -2.37
CA TYR A 292 6.35 17.75 -1.46
C TYR A 292 5.91 19.21 -1.59
N ARG A 293 5.95 19.91 -0.46
CA ARG A 293 5.79 21.36 -0.38
C ARG A 293 7.02 21.91 0.35
N GLY A 294 8.03 22.31 -0.42
CA GLY A 294 9.34 22.64 0.14
C GLY A 294 9.92 21.44 0.92
N PRO A 295 10.29 21.60 2.21
CA PRO A 295 10.89 20.54 3.01
C PRO A 295 9.89 19.51 3.55
N LEU A 296 8.57 19.71 3.36
CA LEU A 296 7.55 18.79 3.83
C LEU A 296 7.22 17.77 2.73
N VAL A 297 7.51 16.49 2.98
CA VAL A 297 7.23 15.38 2.05
C VAL A 297 6.09 14.55 2.62
N THR A 298 5.03 14.30 1.84
CA THR A 298 3.84 13.59 2.33
C THR A 298 3.25 12.62 1.31
N ALA A 299 2.55 11.60 1.80
CA ALA A 299 1.71 10.69 1.05
C ALA A 299 0.32 10.57 1.69
N GLY A 300 -0.72 10.52 0.88
CA GLY A 300 -2.12 10.30 1.27
C GLY A 300 -2.60 8.90 0.93
N VAL A 301 -3.48 8.34 1.76
CA VAL A 301 -4.04 6.98 1.61
C VAL A 301 -5.57 7.06 1.64
N TYR A 302 -6.22 6.60 0.57
CA TYR A 302 -7.66 6.78 0.38
C TYR A 302 -8.33 5.48 -0.10
N VAL A 303 -9.45 5.14 0.54
CA VAL A 303 -10.30 4.02 0.13
C VAL A 303 -11.75 4.50 0.15
N PRO A 304 -12.47 4.49 -0.99
CA PRO A 304 -13.88 4.85 -1.02
C PRO A 304 -14.70 4.10 0.03
N GLY A 305 -15.59 4.82 0.73
CA GLY A 305 -16.42 4.26 1.80
C GLY A 305 -15.71 3.95 3.12
N ARG A 306 -14.39 4.12 3.22
CA ARG A 306 -13.61 3.90 4.46
C ARG A 306 -12.79 5.14 4.81
N GLY A 307 -13.07 5.73 5.97
CA GLY A 307 -12.40 6.94 6.43
C GLY A 307 -12.76 8.18 5.62
N ALA A 308 -11.98 9.24 5.78
CA ALA A 308 -12.13 10.49 5.05
C ALA A 308 -11.64 10.40 3.59
N CYS A 309 -12.37 11.03 2.66
CA CYS A 309 -11.86 11.22 1.31
C CYS A 309 -10.82 12.37 1.26
N TRP A 310 -10.20 12.60 0.11
CA TRP A 310 -9.22 13.68 -0.04
C TRP A 310 -9.84 15.07 0.20
N GLU A 311 -11.07 15.33 -0.25
CA GLU A 311 -11.76 16.60 -0.01
C GLU A 311 -12.08 16.83 1.48
N CYS A 312 -12.40 15.78 2.24
CA CYS A 312 -12.51 15.85 3.70
C CYS A 312 -11.18 16.24 4.36
N LEU A 313 -10.07 15.59 3.98
CA LEU A 313 -8.75 15.94 4.51
C LEU A 313 -8.37 17.39 4.18
N ARG A 314 -8.63 17.85 2.95
CA ARG A 314 -8.40 19.24 2.54
C ARG A 314 -9.18 20.23 3.39
N ALA A 315 -10.48 19.96 3.62
CA ALA A 315 -11.31 20.81 4.47
C ALA A 315 -10.79 20.86 5.91
N GLY A 316 -10.42 19.71 6.48
CA GLY A 316 -9.82 19.65 7.83
C GLY A 316 -8.48 20.36 7.94
N GLU A 317 -7.63 20.29 6.91
CA GLU A 317 -6.38 21.06 6.87
C GLU A 317 -6.62 22.56 6.78
N ALA A 318 -7.57 23.00 5.95
CA ALA A 318 -7.95 24.40 5.86
C ALA A 318 -8.47 24.93 7.20
N ALA A 319 -9.30 24.16 7.91
CA ALA A 319 -9.83 24.52 9.22
C ALA A 319 -8.76 24.62 10.33
N ARG A 320 -7.68 23.83 10.25
CA ARG A 320 -6.54 23.90 11.19
C ARG A 320 -5.56 25.02 10.89
N ARG A 321 -5.58 25.54 9.66
CA ARG A 321 -4.61 26.53 9.19
C ARG A 321 -4.98 27.90 9.73
N ASP A 322 -4.60 28.20 10.97
CA ASP A 322 -4.65 29.58 11.49
C ASP A 322 -3.51 30.41 10.89
N LEU A 323 -3.79 31.05 9.75
CA LEU A 323 -2.84 31.94 9.09
C LEU A 323 -2.76 33.33 9.72
N ARG A 324 -3.67 33.65 10.66
CA ARG A 324 -3.80 34.99 11.28
C ARG A 324 -3.77 36.12 10.25
N LEU A 325 -4.43 35.90 9.11
CA LEU A 325 -4.53 36.89 8.05
C LEU A 325 -5.46 38.02 8.46
N ALA A 326 -5.12 39.24 8.07
CA ALA A 326 -6.04 40.36 8.20
C ALA A 326 -7.26 40.13 7.27
N PRO A 327 -8.43 40.71 7.61
CA PRO A 327 -9.63 40.59 6.78
C PRO A 327 -9.35 40.98 5.31
N GLY A 328 -9.78 40.14 4.38
CA GLY A 328 -9.63 40.36 2.94
C GLY A 328 -8.27 39.96 2.34
N GLN A 329 -7.30 39.49 3.13
CA GLN A 329 -6.05 38.95 2.60
C GLN A 329 -6.24 37.52 2.06
N ASP A 330 -5.63 37.26 0.90
CA ASP A 330 -5.67 35.96 0.26
C ASP A 330 -4.81 34.93 1.03
N PRO A 331 -5.37 33.76 1.42
CA PRO A 331 -4.65 32.63 2.02
C PRO A 331 -3.40 32.14 1.27
N GLU A 332 -3.29 32.46 -0.02
CA GLU A 332 -2.12 32.17 -0.85
C GLU A 332 -0.95 33.13 -0.61
N VAL A 333 -1.18 34.33 -0.05
CA VAL A 333 -0.12 35.31 0.29
C VAL A 333 0.84 34.75 1.33
N ALA A 334 0.34 33.97 2.29
CA ALA A 334 1.15 33.34 3.33
C ALA A 334 1.97 32.13 2.83
N SER A 335 1.84 31.74 1.56
CA SER A 335 2.56 30.61 0.97
C SER A 335 2.96 30.94 -0.47
N PRO A 336 4.09 31.63 -0.70
CA PRO A 336 4.51 32.02 -2.04
C PRO A 336 4.57 30.81 -2.97
N ARG A 337 3.75 30.81 -4.02
CA ARG A 337 3.81 29.78 -5.06
C ARG A 337 4.91 30.13 -6.04
N MET A 338 5.95 29.32 -6.07
CA MET A 338 6.89 29.33 -7.19
C MET A 338 6.16 28.78 -8.43
N PRO A 339 6.52 29.22 -9.66
CA PRO A 339 5.93 28.67 -10.88
C PRO A 339 6.30 27.19 -11.10
N TRP A 340 7.27 26.67 -10.33
CA TRP A 340 7.69 25.28 -10.28
C TRP A 340 7.81 24.81 -8.83
N ASN A 341 7.67 23.52 -8.59
CA ASN A 341 7.89 22.93 -7.27
C ASN A 341 9.40 22.71 -7.02
N PRO A 342 10.03 23.38 -6.03
CA PRO A 342 11.44 23.14 -5.69
C PRO A 342 11.63 21.70 -5.20
N ALA A 343 12.56 20.97 -5.80
CA ALA A 343 12.81 19.57 -5.48
C ALA A 343 14.24 19.14 -5.81
N SER A 344 14.74 18.15 -5.07
CA SER A 344 15.97 17.43 -5.36
C SER A 344 15.70 15.93 -5.45
N ALA A 345 16.71 15.14 -5.83
CA ALA A 345 16.60 13.68 -5.82
C ALA A 345 16.16 13.13 -4.46
N VAL A 346 16.57 13.74 -3.34
CA VAL A 346 16.23 13.26 -1.99
C VAL A 346 14.74 13.46 -1.69
N THR A 347 14.20 14.65 -1.94
CA THR A 347 12.77 14.91 -1.69
C THR A 347 11.87 14.11 -2.63
N ALA A 348 12.27 13.97 -3.89
CA ALA A 348 11.58 13.12 -4.86
C ALA A 348 11.64 11.63 -4.45
N GLY A 349 12.81 11.16 -4.01
CA GLY A 349 13.03 9.79 -3.53
C GLY A 349 12.19 9.45 -2.31
N LEU A 350 12.19 10.32 -1.29
CA LEU A 350 11.34 10.15 -0.11
C LEU A 350 9.86 10.16 -0.48
N SER A 351 9.43 11.07 -1.36
CA SER A 351 8.04 11.15 -1.80
C SER A 351 7.60 9.88 -2.53
N GLY A 352 8.42 9.39 -3.47
CA GLY A 352 8.13 8.16 -4.20
C GLY A 352 8.18 6.91 -3.31
N GLY A 353 9.09 6.85 -2.34
CA GLY A 353 9.17 5.77 -1.37
C GLY A 353 7.94 5.70 -0.46
N LEU A 354 7.48 6.84 0.07
CA LEU A 354 6.24 6.91 0.86
C LEU A 354 5.01 6.53 0.02
N LEU A 355 4.96 6.96 -1.24
CA LEU A 355 3.89 6.60 -2.17
C LEU A 355 3.87 5.10 -2.47
N ALA A 356 5.03 4.50 -2.72
CA ALA A 356 5.15 3.07 -2.91
C ALA A 356 4.75 2.30 -1.63
N HIS A 357 5.16 2.76 -0.45
CA HIS A 357 4.75 2.14 0.81
C HIS A 357 3.23 2.16 0.99
N ALA A 358 2.57 3.30 0.74
CA ALA A 358 1.12 3.43 0.77
C ALA A 358 0.44 2.47 -0.23
N ALA A 359 0.97 2.38 -1.45
CA ALA A 359 0.47 1.49 -2.48
C ALA A 359 0.61 0.00 -2.09
N LEU A 360 1.78 -0.42 -1.60
CA LEU A 360 2.01 -1.79 -1.14
C LEU A 360 1.07 -2.15 0.01
N ALA A 361 0.88 -1.25 0.97
CA ALA A 361 -0.03 -1.46 2.09
C ALA A 361 -1.49 -1.59 1.63
N LEU A 362 -1.94 -0.78 0.67
CA LEU A 362 -3.29 -0.87 0.09
C LEU A 362 -3.50 -2.18 -0.69
N LEU A 363 -2.50 -2.65 -1.43
CA LEU A 363 -2.59 -3.88 -2.25
C LEU A 363 -2.51 -5.15 -1.41
N THR A 364 -1.68 -5.15 -0.37
CA THR A 364 -1.42 -6.34 0.46
C THR A 364 -2.27 -6.40 1.71
N GLY A 365 -2.65 -5.24 2.27
CA GLY A 365 -3.15 -5.11 3.63
C GLY A 365 -2.05 -5.24 4.70
N ALA A 366 -0.76 -5.13 4.33
CA ALA A 366 0.39 -5.25 5.22
C ALA A 366 1.33 -4.02 5.07
N PRO A 367 1.44 -3.15 6.10
CA PRO A 367 0.66 -3.18 7.33
C PRO A 367 -0.82 -2.88 7.06
N ALA A 368 -1.68 -3.28 8.00
CA ALA A 368 -3.08 -2.88 7.96
C ALA A 368 -3.19 -1.37 8.22
N LEU A 369 -3.67 -0.63 7.22
CA LEU A 369 -3.89 0.81 7.33
C LEU A 369 -5.39 1.11 7.41
N ASP A 370 -5.77 1.94 8.39
CA ASP A 370 -7.07 2.58 8.38
C ASP A 370 -7.00 3.84 7.49
N PRO A 371 -7.64 3.85 6.30
CA PRO A 371 -7.46 4.89 5.28
C PRO A 371 -8.09 6.24 5.67
N GLY A 372 -7.85 7.26 4.86
CA GLY A 372 -8.34 8.63 5.10
C GLY A 372 -7.38 9.46 5.95
N PHE A 373 -6.09 9.34 5.66
CA PHE A 373 -5.03 10.08 6.34
C PHE A 373 -3.91 10.48 5.38
N ARG A 374 -3.05 11.38 5.86
CA ARG A 374 -1.81 11.79 5.21
C ARG A 374 -0.66 11.65 6.19
N PHE A 375 0.47 11.14 5.73
CA PHE A 375 1.66 10.94 6.57
C PHE A 375 2.90 11.38 5.82
N GLY A 376 4.02 11.57 6.52
CA GLY A 376 5.21 12.09 5.88
C GLY A 376 6.41 12.34 6.78
N VAL A 377 7.32 13.15 6.28
CA VAL A 377 8.51 13.61 6.99
C VAL A 377 8.67 15.10 6.74
N ASN A 378 8.94 15.84 7.82
CA ASN A 378 9.39 17.22 7.75
C ASN A 378 10.93 17.25 7.79
N LEU A 379 11.56 17.61 6.68
CA LEU A 379 13.03 17.62 6.60
C LEU A 379 13.70 18.68 7.47
N MET A 380 12.96 19.69 7.92
CA MET A 380 13.47 20.67 8.89
C MET A 380 13.33 20.19 10.34
N LEU A 381 12.37 19.30 10.61
CA LEU A 381 12.01 18.82 11.94
C LEU A 381 11.75 17.31 11.88
N PRO A 382 12.79 16.48 11.72
CA PRO A 382 12.61 15.03 11.51
C PRO A 382 11.96 14.31 12.71
N GLY A 383 11.97 14.92 13.90
CA GLY A 383 11.28 14.40 15.09
C GLY A 383 9.80 14.80 15.19
N ASP A 384 9.29 15.66 14.31
CA ASP A 384 7.89 16.08 14.29
C ASP A 384 7.05 15.06 13.50
N PRO A 385 6.12 14.32 14.14
CA PRO A 385 5.33 13.32 13.46
C PRO A 385 4.36 13.96 12.47
N VAL A 386 4.67 13.83 11.18
CA VAL A 386 3.73 14.21 10.12
C VAL A 386 2.73 13.07 9.94
N HIS A 387 1.64 13.12 10.69
CA HIS A 387 0.50 12.23 10.51
C HIS A 387 -0.80 13.00 10.76
N GLN A 388 -1.57 13.20 9.69
CA GLN A 388 -2.77 14.03 9.65
C GLN A 388 -3.97 13.17 9.33
N ARG A 389 -4.91 13.10 10.28
CA ARG A 389 -6.24 12.50 10.11
C ARG A 389 -7.30 13.57 10.22
N THR A 390 -8.38 13.44 9.47
CA THR A 390 -9.62 14.21 9.63
C THR A 390 -10.77 13.22 9.62
N PRO A 391 -11.78 13.36 10.49
CA PRO A 391 -12.97 12.51 10.37
C PRO A 391 -13.64 12.70 9.00
N ARG A 392 -14.39 11.69 8.57
CA ARG A 392 -15.26 11.83 7.40
C ARG A 392 -16.34 12.87 7.70
N HIS A 393 -16.52 13.82 6.80
CA HIS A 393 -17.57 14.84 6.87
C HIS A 393 -18.83 14.33 6.18
N LEU A 394 -19.96 14.29 6.90
CA LEU A 394 -21.26 13.83 6.37
C LEU A 394 -21.83 14.80 5.33
N ASP A 395 -21.44 16.07 5.40
CA ASP A 395 -21.77 17.15 4.48
C ASP A 395 -20.70 17.33 3.38
N CYS A 396 -19.74 16.42 3.26
CA CYS A 396 -18.71 16.52 2.24
C CYS A 396 -19.34 16.46 0.83
N PRO A 397 -19.07 17.45 -0.06
CA PRO A 397 -19.66 17.46 -1.40
C PRO A 397 -19.20 16.31 -2.30
N ALA A 398 -18.17 15.56 -1.88
CA ALA A 398 -17.66 14.41 -2.63
C ALA A 398 -18.12 13.06 -2.07
N CYS A 399 -18.12 12.89 -0.74
CA CYS A 399 -18.41 11.61 -0.10
C CYS A 399 -19.54 11.64 0.94
N GLY A 400 -20.18 12.79 1.18
CA GLY A 400 -21.17 12.98 2.25
C GLY A 400 -22.44 12.16 2.06
N GLU A 401 -22.98 12.13 0.85
CA GLU A 401 -24.23 11.42 0.52
C GLU A 401 -24.07 9.91 0.28
N ARG A 402 -22.84 9.39 0.26
CA ARG A 402 -22.58 7.95 0.13
C ARG A 402 -22.77 7.26 1.48
N ALA A 403 -23.96 7.34 2.05
CA ALA A 403 -24.36 6.57 3.22
C ALA A 403 -24.21 5.08 2.93
N ASP A 404 -23.41 4.38 3.73
CA ASP A 404 -23.44 2.96 4.13
C ASP A 404 -24.08 1.89 3.20
N GLY A 405 -24.00 2.06 1.88
CA GLY A 405 -24.47 1.09 0.90
C GLY A 405 -23.45 -0.03 0.66
N ALA A 406 -23.12 -0.81 1.70
CA ALA A 406 -22.56 -2.17 1.63
C ALA A 406 -22.14 -2.69 3.02
N ARG A 407 -23.06 -2.71 4.00
CA ARG A 407 -22.96 -3.61 5.17
C ARG A 407 -24.34 -4.08 5.60
N THR A 408 -24.83 -5.08 4.88
CA THR A 408 -25.63 -6.18 5.43
C THR A 408 -25.04 -7.46 4.91
#